data_AF-A0A9X6AKI6-F1
#
_entry.id   AF-A0A9X6AKI6-F1
#
_cell.length_a   1.000
_cell.length_b   1.000
_cell.length_c   1.000
_cell.angle_alpha   90.00
_cell.angle_beta   90.00
_cell.angle_gamma   90.00
#
_symmetry.space_group_name_H-M   'P 1'
#
loop_
_entity.id
_entity.type
_entity.pdbx_description
1 polymer ?
#
loop_
_entity_poly.entity_id
_entity_poly.type
_entity_poly.pdbx_seq_one_letter_code
_entity_poly.pdbx_strand_id
1 'polypeptide(L)'
;MITKCRNVITLILLFLMGLSIFSFLNQAHANSNVNQATAQSNSTQVKVENKDVPKAVDRLAKKNFLSHVSLLDQASHTSKSAYTLGEPFKIYKLDKQSDGNFYYPVINKSGDVKYIVTISPNPSNKAKYSINVSPFISKALNNYKNQKVTIFTSKKGYFIMGEDKAPHLVLKTPRQDAKSDRNLTKESAVRYSKAFNQTSHIANPITKYQTAINQQPQYVNTLKNMQIRETQGQNGWCAGYTMAFLLNATYNTGHYNAEMIMRALHPNLSGQAFQFTGLTPQEMMRYGQSQGRNVNYLNRMPQFNEVDRLTKQNKGIALISSSVEPRNGIHAGHAMAVAGNAVLNNNQRVILIWNPWDNGLTTQSADSNVIPVSDGTHFRWNASIYGY
;
A
#
# COMPACT_ATOMS: atom_id res chain seq x y z
N MET A 1 47.93 -56.52 -18.29
CA MET A 1 46.80 -56.07 -19.12
C MET A 1 45.59 -55.56 -18.32
N ILE A 2 45.35 -56.04 -17.09
CA ILE A 2 44.15 -55.69 -16.29
C ILE A 2 44.14 -54.24 -15.75
N THR A 3 45.31 -53.62 -15.54
CA THR A 3 45.43 -52.24 -15.00
C THR A 3 45.11 -51.14 -16.02
N LYS A 4 45.32 -51.37 -17.32
CA LYS A 4 44.99 -50.39 -18.37
C LYS A 4 43.48 -50.27 -18.60
N CYS A 5 42.71 -51.35 -18.44
CA CYS A 5 41.25 -51.31 -18.59
C CYS A 5 40.54 -50.57 -17.44
N ARG A 6 41.05 -50.63 -16.20
CA ARG A 6 40.44 -49.91 -15.07
C ARG A 6 40.47 -48.40 -15.26
N ASN A 7 41.60 -47.84 -15.70
CA ASN A 7 41.74 -46.39 -15.87
C ASN A 7 40.85 -45.81 -16.99
N VAL A 8 40.60 -46.58 -18.06
CA VAL A 8 39.71 -46.17 -19.15
C VAL A 8 38.25 -46.16 -18.71
N ILE A 9 37.83 -47.16 -17.92
CA ILE A 9 36.46 -47.23 -17.38
C ILE A 9 36.21 -46.07 -16.40
N THR A 10 37.19 -45.72 -15.55
CA THR A 10 37.08 -44.58 -14.62
C THR A 10 36.98 -43.25 -15.36
N LEU A 11 37.73 -43.08 -16.47
CA LEU A 11 37.69 -41.86 -17.27
C LEU A 11 36.33 -41.68 -17.97
N ILE A 12 35.74 -42.76 -18.48
CA ILE A 12 34.42 -42.75 -19.14
C ILE A 12 33.30 -42.41 -18.12
N LEU A 13 33.37 -42.96 -16.90
CA LEU A 13 32.43 -42.67 -15.82
C LEU A 13 32.51 -41.21 -15.35
N LEU A 14 33.72 -40.64 -15.24
CA LEU A 14 33.92 -39.22 -14.93
C LEU A 14 33.39 -38.30 -16.04
N PHE A 15 33.55 -38.69 -17.31
CA PHE A 15 33.03 -37.94 -18.45
C PHE A 15 31.50 -37.97 -18.53
N LEU A 16 30.88 -39.12 -18.25
CA LEU A 16 29.41 -39.27 -18.18
C LEU A 16 28.81 -38.53 -16.98
N MET A 17 29.49 -38.48 -15.83
CA MET A 17 29.09 -37.63 -14.69
C MET A 17 29.24 -36.13 -15.00
N GLY A 18 30.27 -35.72 -15.74
CA GLY A 18 30.42 -34.34 -16.20
C GLY A 18 29.27 -33.91 -17.12
N LEU A 19 28.89 -34.77 -18.09
CA LEU A 19 27.80 -34.50 -19.02
C LEU A 19 26.42 -34.42 -18.35
N SER A 20 26.16 -35.20 -17.30
CA SER A 20 24.90 -35.11 -16.55
C SER A 20 24.81 -33.80 -15.77
N ILE A 21 25.89 -33.35 -15.11
CA ILE A 21 25.94 -32.08 -14.38
C ILE A 21 25.72 -30.87 -15.33
N PHE A 22 26.32 -30.89 -16.52
CA PHE A 22 26.07 -29.85 -17.54
C PHE A 22 24.63 -29.87 -18.08
N SER A 23 24.01 -31.05 -18.19
CA SER A 23 22.62 -31.19 -18.62
C SER A 23 21.62 -30.67 -17.57
N PHE A 24 21.90 -30.89 -16.28
CA PHE A 24 21.09 -30.34 -15.19
C PHE A 24 21.22 -28.81 -15.05
N LEU A 25 22.42 -28.26 -15.24
CA LEU A 25 22.65 -26.81 -15.22
C LEU A 25 21.97 -26.10 -16.40
N ASN A 26 22.03 -26.69 -17.61
CA ASN A 26 21.34 -26.15 -18.78
C ASN A 26 19.82 -26.30 -18.70
N GLN A 27 19.27 -27.38 -18.13
CA GLN A 27 17.82 -27.50 -17.89
C GLN A 27 17.33 -26.52 -16.82
N ALA A 28 18.12 -26.28 -15.76
CA ALA A 28 17.78 -25.28 -14.74
C ALA A 28 17.76 -23.85 -15.32
N HIS A 29 18.72 -23.51 -16.19
CA HIS A 29 18.75 -22.22 -16.90
C HIS A 29 17.68 -22.09 -17.99
N ALA A 30 17.39 -23.16 -18.73
CA ALA A 30 16.33 -23.17 -19.73
C ALA A 30 14.94 -23.05 -19.09
N ASN A 31 14.67 -23.77 -17.99
CA ASN A 31 13.40 -23.63 -17.24
C ASN A 31 13.25 -22.26 -16.57
N SER A 32 14.34 -21.62 -16.12
CA SER A 32 14.26 -20.23 -15.64
C SER A 32 13.95 -19.24 -16.76
N ASN A 33 14.49 -19.45 -17.97
CA ASN A 33 14.22 -18.57 -19.12
C ASN A 33 12.81 -18.77 -19.70
N VAL A 34 12.31 -20.01 -19.76
CA VAL A 34 10.93 -20.31 -20.21
C VAL A 34 9.90 -19.77 -19.21
N ASN A 35 10.15 -19.90 -17.90
CA ASN A 35 9.29 -19.31 -16.86
C ASN A 35 9.37 -17.78 -16.80
N GLN A 36 10.53 -17.17 -17.12
CA GLN A 36 10.64 -15.71 -17.28
C GLN A 36 9.90 -15.19 -18.52
N ALA A 37 9.99 -15.89 -19.65
CA ALA A 37 9.30 -15.51 -20.89
C ALA A 37 7.77 -15.66 -20.80
N THR A 38 7.28 -16.68 -20.09
CA THR A 38 5.83 -16.88 -19.83
C THR A 38 5.29 -15.94 -18.74
N ALA A 39 6.10 -15.55 -17.75
CA ALA A 39 5.73 -14.47 -16.81
C ALA A 39 5.70 -13.09 -17.50
N GLN A 40 6.57 -12.86 -18.49
CA GLN A 40 6.58 -11.66 -19.32
C GLN A 40 5.32 -11.50 -20.18
N SER A 41 4.72 -12.59 -20.67
CA SER A 41 3.53 -12.53 -21.54
C SER A 41 2.22 -12.30 -20.77
N ASN A 42 2.16 -12.68 -19.49
CA ASN A 42 0.92 -12.75 -18.73
C ASN A 42 0.71 -11.62 -17.68
N SER A 43 1.46 -10.52 -17.81
CA SER A 43 1.49 -9.45 -16.81
C SER A 43 1.08 -8.10 -17.36
N THR A 44 0.47 -7.28 -16.50
CA THR A 44 0.18 -5.88 -16.81
C THR A 44 1.46 -5.12 -17.08
N GLN A 45 1.44 -4.25 -18.09
CA GLN A 45 2.57 -3.45 -18.50
C GLN A 45 2.21 -1.97 -18.30
N VAL A 46 3.03 -1.19 -17.60
CA VAL A 46 2.75 0.23 -17.33
C VAL A 46 3.61 1.10 -18.23
N LYS A 47 2.95 1.95 -19.04
CA LYS A 47 3.60 2.96 -19.86
C LYS A 47 4.16 4.07 -18.97
N VAL A 48 5.43 4.40 -19.18
CA VAL A 48 6.14 5.45 -18.45
C VAL A 48 6.96 6.33 -19.41
N GLU A 49 7.24 7.57 -19.00
CA GLU A 49 8.16 8.47 -19.69
C GLU A 49 9.60 7.95 -19.61
N ASN A 50 10.03 7.51 -18.43
CA ASN A 50 11.34 6.88 -18.21
C ASN A 50 11.28 5.90 -17.05
N LYS A 51 12.19 4.93 -17.07
CA LYS A 51 12.35 3.89 -16.05
C LYS A 51 13.39 4.23 -14.98
N ASP A 52 13.91 5.45 -14.97
CA ASP A 52 14.97 5.85 -14.05
C ASP A 52 14.48 5.88 -12.62
N VAL A 53 15.22 5.19 -11.74
CA VAL A 53 15.00 5.17 -10.30
C VAL A 53 16.31 5.44 -9.56
N PRO A 54 16.35 6.42 -8.64
CA PRO A 54 17.54 6.66 -7.83
C PRO A 54 17.99 5.42 -7.06
N LYS A 55 19.30 5.15 -7.01
CA LYS A 55 19.87 4.00 -6.28
C LYS A 55 19.43 3.92 -4.82
N ALA A 56 19.21 5.07 -4.16
CA ALA A 56 18.74 5.15 -2.78
C ALA A 56 17.28 4.69 -2.63
N VAL A 57 16.40 5.04 -3.58
CA VAL A 57 15.01 4.58 -3.64
C VAL A 57 14.95 3.07 -3.80
N ASP A 58 15.72 2.56 -4.78
CA ASP A 58 15.77 1.14 -5.08
C ASP A 58 16.29 0.32 -3.89
N ARG A 59 17.37 0.79 -3.25
CA ARG A 59 17.89 0.17 -2.02
C ARG A 59 16.86 0.16 -0.90
N LEU A 60 16.11 1.26 -0.71
CA LEU A 60 15.12 1.38 0.35
C LEU A 60 13.97 0.38 0.17
N ALA A 61 13.41 0.29 -1.05
CA ALA A 61 12.34 -0.65 -1.38
C ALA A 61 12.80 -2.10 -1.15
N LYS A 62 13.94 -2.47 -1.77
CA LYS A 62 14.49 -3.83 -1.73
C LYS A 62 14.87 -4.29 -0.32
N LYS A 63 15.39 -3.38 0.51
CA LYS A 63 15.79 -3.71 1.88
C LYS A 63 14.59 -3.99 2.80
N ASN A 64 13.48 -3.28 2.62
CA ASN A 64 12.43 -3.25 3.62
C ASN A 64 11.14 -3.97 3.22
N PHE A 65 10.78 -4.04 1.92
CA PHE A 65 9.42 -4.45 1.51
C PHE A 65 8.90 -5.71 2.19
N LEU A 66 9.73 -6.76 2.28
CA LEU A 66 9.30 -8.05 2.78
C LEU A 66 8.93 -8.04 4.26
N SER A 67 9.67 -7.29 5.08
CA SER A 67 9.37 -7.15 6.51
C SER A 67 7.99 -6.53 6.73
N HIS A 68 7.64 -5.52 5.91
CA HIS A 68 6.33 -4.89 5.93
C HIS A 68 5.24 -5.82 5.40
N VAL A 69 5.47 -6.50 4.27
CA VAL A 69 4.51 -7.44 3.67
C VAL A 69 4.18 -8.60 4.61
N SER A 70 5.19 -9.19 5.24
CA SER A 70 4.99 -10.29 6.20
C SER A 70 4.14 -9.86 7.39
N LEU A 71 4.39 -8.65 7.92
CA LEU A 71 3.55 -8.08 8.97
C LEU A 71 2.10 -7.86 8.52
N LEU A 72 1.90 -7.31 7.32
CA LEU A 72 0.55 -7.05 6.80
C LEU A 72 -0.25 -8.33 6.58
N ASP A 73 0.39 -9.39 6.08
CA ASP A 73 -0.24 -10.70 5.93
C ASP A 73 -0.64 -11.28 7.29
N GLN A 74 0.27 -11.24 8.26
CA GLN A 74 -0.02 -11.73 9.62
C GLN A 74 -1.15 -10.93 10.30
N ALA A 75 -1.13 -9.60 10.18
CA ALA A 75 -2.14 -8.72 10.76
C ALA A 75 -3.51 -8.87 10.10
N SER A 76 -3.55 -9.22 8.81
CA SER A 76 -4.79 -9.39 8.05
C SER A 76 -5.29 -10.85 8.03
N HIS A 77 -4.63 -11.75 8.78
CA HIS A 77 -4.91 -13.18 8.79
C HIS A 77 -4.94 -13.83 7.40
N THR A 78 -4.13 -13.34 6.47
CA THR A 78 -4.04 -13.90 5.12
C THR A 78 -3.02 -15.03 5.06
N SER A 79 -3.25 -15.98 4.15
CA SER A 79 -2.33 -17.10 3.93
C SER A 79 -0.97 -16.59 3.44
N LYS A 80 0.09 -17.03 4.12
CA LYS A 80 1.47 -16.67 3.76
C LYS A 80 1.78 -17.07 2.32
N SER A 81 2.40 -16.17 1.57
CA SER A 81 2.92 -16.44 0.23
C SER A 81 4.42 -16.13 0.15
N ALA A 82 5.09 -16.72 -0.84
CA ALA A 82 6.39 -16.19 -1.23
C ALA A 82 6.14 -14.96 -2.11
N TYR A 83 6.90 -13.90 -1.85
CA TYR A 83 6.79 -12.64 -2.58
C TYR A 83 8.05 -12.32 -3.36
N THR A 84 7.85 -11.60 -4.44
CA THR A 84 8.91 -10.94 -5.21
C THR A 84 8.57 -9.47 -5.37
N LEU A 85 9.60 -8.63 -5.46
CA LEU A 85 9.43 -7.23 -5.83
C LEU A 85 9.53 -7.13 -7.35
N GLY A 86 8.54 -6.54 -8.00
CA GLY A 86 8.53 -6.35 -9.44
C GLY A 86 9.16 -5.04 -9.88
N GLU A 87 9.15 -4.81 -11.19
CA GLU A 87 9.73 -3.61 -11.80
C GLU A 87 8.97 -2.34 -11.37
N PRO A 88 9.67 -1.26 -10.97
CA PRO A 88 9.01 -0.04 -10.54
C PRO A 88 8.31 0.68 -11.69
N PHE A 89 7.23 1.38 -11.36
CA PHE A 89 6.52 2.27 -12.27
C PHE A 89 6.30 3.65 -11.63
N LYS A 90 5.82 4.59 -12.45
CA LYS A 90 5.50 5.97 -12.07
C LYS A 90 4.06 6.29 -12.43
N ILE A 91 3.45 7.21 -11.67
CA ILE A 91 2.10 7.73 -11.93
C ILE A 91 2.22 9.21 -12.34
N TYR A 92 1.33 9.64 -13.23
CA TYR A 92 1.41 10.97 -13.84
C TYR A 92 0.20 11.82 -13.54
N LYS A 93 0.43 13.10 -13.24
CA LYS A 93 -0.59 14.12 -13.14
C LYS A 93 -1.13 14.48 -14.53
N LEU A 94 -2.25 15.21 -14.56
CA LEU A 94 -2.91 15.63 -15.81
C LEU A 94 -2.12 16.71 -16.58
N ASP A 95 -1.05 17.24 -16.01
CA ASP A 95 -0.07 18.14 -16.65
C ASP A 95 1.15 17.38 -17.20
N LYS A 96 1.10 16.03 -17.21
CA LYS A 96 2.15 15.09 -17.64
C LYS A 96 3.34 14.97 -16.69
N GLN A 97 3.38 15.72 -15.60
CA GLN A 97 4.46 15.56 -14.62
C GLN A 97 4.27 14.26 -13.85
N SER A 98 5.38 13.58 -13.53
CA SER A 98 5.35 12.52 -12.53
C SER A 98 4.84 13.10 -11.21
N ASP A 99 4.09 12.31 -10.46
CA ASP A 99 3.65 12.67 -9.12
C ASP A 99 4.79 12.71 -8.09
N GLY A 100 6.01 12.32 -8.48
CA GLY A 100 7.22 12.36 -7.68
C GLY A 100 7.49 11.07 -6.90
N ASN A 101 6.61 10.07 -7.00
CA ASN A 101 6.69 8.81 -6.26
C ASN A 101 7.25 7.68 -7.13
N PHE A 102 7.70 6.62 -6.46
CA PHE A 102 8.14 5.38 -7.08
C PHE A 102 7.33 4.22 -6.52
N TYR A 103 6.71 3.44 -7.41
CA TYR A 103 5.80 2.37 -7.04
C TYR A 103 6.38 1.03 -7.43
N TYR A 104 6.64 0.17 -6.45
CA TYR A 104 7.09 -1.19 -6.70
C TYR A 104 5.97 -2.19 -6.38
N PRO A 105 5.54 -2.99 -7.35
CA PRO A 105 4.57 -4.05 -7.13
C PRO A 105 5.18 -5.19 -6.31
N VAL A 106 4.41 -5.71 -5.36
CA VAL A 106 4.74 -6.93 -4.61
C VAL A 106 3.89 -8.07 -5.19
N ILE A 107 4.57 -9.04 -5.79
CA ILE A 107 3.95 -10.09 -6.58
C ILE A 107 3.99 -11.40 -5.78
N ASN A 108 2.85 -12.08 -5.67
CA ASN A 108 2.79 -13.41 -5.04
C ASN A 108 3.24 -14.53 -6.01
N LYS A 109 3.28 -15.78 -5.54
CA LYS A 109 3.62 -16.95 -6.39
C LYS A 109 2.71 -17.12 -7.63
N SER A 110 1.47 -16.65 -7.56
CA SER A 110 0.49 -16.75 -8.65
C SER A 110 0.68 -15.67 -9.72
N GLY A 111 1.61 -14.74 -9.54
CA GLY A 111 1.81 -13.61 -10.45
C GLY A 111 0.86 -12.43 -10.21
N ASP A 112 0.07 -12.45 -9.13
CA ASP A 112 -0.81 -11.34 -8.76
C ASP A 112 -0.06 -10.27 -7.97
N VAL A 113 -0.34 -9.01 -8.27
CA VAL A 113 0.08 -7.87 -7.45
C VAL A 113 -0.78 -7.84 -6.19
N LYS A 114 -0.18 -8.06 -5.02
CA LYS A 114 -0.89 -8.03 -3.73
C LYS A 114 -0.77 -6.69 -3.03
N TYR A 115 0.44 -6.14 -3.01
CA TYR A 115 0.74 -4.86 -2.39
C TYR A 115 1.53 -3.98 -3.35
N ILE A 116 1.56 -2.69 -3.07
CA ILE A 116 2.47 -1.73 -3.67
C ILE A 116 3.34 -1.15 -2.57
N VAL A 117 4.65 -1.14 -2.80
CA VAL A 117 5.61 -0.33 -2.06
C VAL A 117 5.67 1.03 -2.71
N THR A 118 5.21 2.05 -2.02
CA THR A 118 5.30 3.45 -2.44
C THR A 118 6.49 4.08 -1.73
N ILE A 119 7.45 4.60 -2.51
CA ILE A 119 8.58 5.39 -2.02
C ILE A 119 8.37 6.83 -2.44
N SER A 120 8.33 7.73 -1.46
CA SER A 120 8.04 9.16 -1.67
C SER A 120 9.19 10.01 -1.14
N PRO A 121 9.48 11.18 -1.74
CA PRO A 121 10.38 12.17 -1.15
C PRO A 121 9.86 12.54 0.24
N ASN A 122 10.70 12.40 1.26
CA ASN A 122 10.25 12.63 2.63
C ASN A 122 10.42 14.12 2.98
N PRO A 123 9.37 14.80 3.44
CA PRO A 123 9.46 16.19 3.86
C PRO A 123 10.18 16.37 5.21
N SER A 124 10.54 15.28 5.90
CA SER A 124 11.31 15.30 7.15
C SER A 124 12.81 15.35 6.91
N ASN A 125 13.54 16.15 7.70
CA ASN A 125 14.99 16.32 7.59
C ASN A 125 15.82 15.07 7.97
N LYS A 126 15.21 14.00 8.48
CA LYS A 126 15.93 12.80 8.97
C LYS A 126 16.28 11.79 7.87
N ALA A 127 15.44 11.65 6.85
CA ALA A 127 15.64 10.68 5.77
C ALA A 127 15.19 11.31 4.46
N LYS A 128 15.88 11.02 3.35
CA LYS A 128 15.54 11.57 2.03
C LYS A 128 14.23 11.03 1.46
N TYR A 129 13.87 9.79 1.81
CA TYR A 129 12.70 9.10 1.29
C TYR A 129 11.92 8.42 2.43
N SER A 130 10.61 8.31 2.25
CA SER A 130 9.67 7.58 3.09
C SER A 130 9.22 6.31 2.36
N ILE A 131 8.73 5.32 3.11
CA ILE A 131 8.22 4.06 2.57
C ILE A 131 6.82 3.80 3.12
N ASN A 132 5.89 3.43 2.24
CA ASN A 132 4.57 2.92 2.57
C ASN A 132 4.38 1.59 1.84
N VAL A 133 3.80 0.59 2.51
CA VAL A 133 3.38 -0.66 1.87
C VAL A 133 1.91 -0.85 2.14
N SER A 134 1.11 -0.99 1.09
CA SER A 134 -0.35 -1.09 1.20
C SER A 134 -0.94 -1.80 -0.03
N PRO A 135 -2.23 -2.19 0.00
CA PRO A 135 -2.91 -2.72 -1.19
C PRO A 135 -3.24 -1.67 -2.28
N PHE A 136 -2.65 -0.47 -2.20
CA PHE A 136 -2.86 0.63 -3.14
C PHE A 136 -2.95 0.17 -4.59
N ILE A 137 -4.10 0.39 -5.25
CA ILE A 137 -4.43 0.00 -6.64
C ILE A 137 -4.08 -1.45 -7.06
N SER A 138 -3.66 -2.33 -6.14
CA SER A 138 -3.09 -3.64 -6.48
C SER A 138 -4.12 -4.54 -7.15
N LYS A 139 -5.33 -4.57 -6.58
CA LYS A 139 -6.49 -5.26 -7.17
C LYS A 139 -6.85 -4.71 -8.54
N ALA A 140 -6.78 -3.38 -8.73
CA ALA A 140 -7.10 -2.77 -10.01
C ALA A 140 -6.09 -3.16 -11.09
N LEU A 141 -4.80 -3.18 -10.76
CA LEU A 141 -3.75 -3.62 -11.69
C LEU A 141 -3.97 -5.05 -12.17
N ASN A 142 -4.39 -5.96 -11.28
CA ASN A 142 -4.68 -7.35 -11.64
C ASN A 142 -5.87 -7.50 -12.62
N ASN A 143 -6.71 -6.48 -12.82
CA ASN A 143 -7.79 -6.51 -13.82
C ASN A 143 -7.27 -6.21 -15.24
N TYR A 144 -6.04 -5.71 -15.38
CA TYR A 144 -5.42 -5.37 -16.67
C TYR A 144 -4.30 -6.35 -17.03
N LYS A 145 -4.40 -7.62 -16.64
CA LYS A 145 -3.42 -8.64 -17.02
C LYS A 145 -3.28 -8.66 -18.55
N ASN A 146 -2.05 -8.76 -19.02
CA ASN A 146 -1.66 -8.84 -20.43
C ASN A 146 -1.91 -7.54 -21.22
N GLN A 147 -2.30 -6.45 -20.56
CA GLN A 147 -2.55 -5.16 -21.21
C GLN A 147 -1.44 -4.16 -20.92
N LYS A 148 -1.22 -3.25 -21.89
CA LYS A 148 -0.46 -2.02 -21.68
C LYS A 148 -1.39 -0.94 -21.14
N VAL A 149 -1.08 -0.43 -19.95
CA VAL A 149 -1.87 0.60 -19.28
C VAL A 149 -1.08 1.88 -19.06
N THR A 150 -1.78 2.99 -18.90
CA THR A 150 -1.23 4.24 -18.38
C THR A 150 -1.96 4.61 -17.10
N ILE A 151 -1.22 5.01 -16.07
CA ILE A 151 -1.79 5.36 -14.76
C ILE A 151 -1.69 6.86 -14.56
N PHE A 152 -2.84 7.49 -14.29
CA PHE A 152 -2.96 8.91 -14.04
C PHE A 152 -3.44 9.19 -12.62
N THR A 153 -3.15 10.38 -12.12
CA THR A 153 -3.68 10.89 -10.85
C THR A 153 -4.19 12.32 -10.99
N SER A 154 -5.20 12.64 -10.19
CA SER A 154 -5.80 13.97 -10.06
C SER A 154 -6.30 14.17 -8.62
N LYS A 155 -6.82 15.34 -8.28
CA LYS A 155 -7.48 15.57 -6.98
C LYS A 155 -8.69 14.67 -6.73
N LYS A 156 -9.23 14.01 -7.77
CA LYS A 156 -10.37 13.08 -7.66
C LYS A 156 -9.94 11.66 -7.31
N GLY A 157 -8.70 11.28 -7.63
CA GLY A 157 -8.25 9.91 -7.50
C GLY A 157 -7.27 9.46 -8.58
N TYR A 158 -7.15 8.14 -8.67
CA TYR A 158 -6.27 7.44 -9.61
C TYR A 158 -7.09 6.81 -10.72
N PHE A 159 -6.56 6.89 -11.93
CA PHE A 159 -7.18 6.37 -13.13
C PHE A 159 -6.24 5.42 -13.84
N ILE A 160 -6.77 4.32 -14.37
CA ILE A 160 -6.04 3.42 -15.26
C ILE A 160 -6.71 3.48 -16.64
N MET A 161 -5.91 3.78 -17.66
CA MET A 161 -6.32 3.71 -19.05
C MET A 161 -5.69 2.48 -19.69
N GLY A 162 -6.53 1.54 -20.13
CA GLY A 162 -6.12 0.32 -20.83
C GLY A 162 -6.23 0.46 -22.35
N GLU A 163 -6.45 -0.66 -23.03
CA GLU A 163 -6.49 -0.74 -24.50
C GLU A 163 -7.75 -0.11 -25.12
N ASP A 164 -8.83 -0.03 -24.35
CA ASP A 164 -10.07 0.69 -24.72
C ASP A 164 -9.88 2.22 -24.81
N LYS A 165 -8.70 2.69 -24.39
CA LYS A 165 -8.27 4.09 -24.35
C LYS A 165 -9.14 4.97 -23.45
N ALA A 166 -9.97 4.38 -22.58
CA ALA A 166 -10.81 5.12 -21.65
C ALA A 166 -10.15 5.13 -20.25
N PRO A 167 -10.02 6.30 -19.60
CA PRO A 167 -9.52 6.36 -18.24
C PRO A 167 -10.59 5.90 -17.24
N HIS A 168 -10.32 4.80 -16.55
CA HIS A 168 -11.21 4.26 -15.51
C HIS A 168 -10.73 4.68 -14.13
N LEU A 169 -11.61 5.25 -13.31
CA LEU A 169 -11.30 5.60 -11.92
C LEU A 169 -11.16 4.33 -11.08
N VAL A 170 -9.97 4.07 -10.54
CA VAL A 170 -9.64 2.85 -9.78
C VAL A 170 -9.49 3.07 -8.28
N LEU A 171 -9.22 4.31 -7.86
CA LEU A 171 -9.17 4.69 -6.46
C LEU A 171 -9.66 6.12 -6.32
N LYS A 172 -10.56 6.37 -5.37
CA LYS A 172 -11.06 7.71 -5.04
C LYS A 172 -10.22 8.29 -3.92
N THR A 173 -9.79 9.54 -4.05
CA THR A 173 -9.11 10.30 -2.99
C THR A 173 -9.90 11.57 -2.71
N PRO A 174 -11.04 11.48 -2.00
CA PRO A 174 -11.92 12.61 -1.79
C PRO A 174 -11.20 13.75 -1.07
N ARG A 175 -11.11 14.90 -1.75
CA ARG A 175 -10.57 16.15 -1.19
C ARG A 175 -11.64 17.23 -1.30
N GLN A 176 -11.76 18.08 -0.28
CA GLN A 176 -12.79 19.12 -0.22
C GLN A 176 -12.73 20.09 -1.42
N ASP A 177 -11.53 20.28 -1.99
CA ASP A 177 -11.24 21.12 -3.16
C ASP A 177 -11.23 20.36 -4.51
N ALA A 178 -11.57 19.06 -4.54
CA ALA A 178 -11.60 18.27 -5.77
C ALA A 178 -12.67 18.74 -6.79
N LYS A 179 -13.58 19.63 -6.38
CA LYS A 179 -14.65 20.20 -7.21
C LYS A 179 -14.11 21.01 -8.39
N SER A 180 -12.98 21.68 -8.24
CA SER A 180 -12.39 22.53 -9.29
C SER A 180 -11.45 21.76 -10.23
N ASP A 181 -11.30 20.45 -10.04
CA ASP A 181 -10.31 19.69 -10.80
C ASP A 181 -10.86 19.26 -12.17
N ARG A 182 -9.99 19.35 -13.19
CA ARG A 182 -10.35 19.02 -14.57
C ARG A 182 -10.71 17.53 -14.65
N ASN A 183 -11.81 17.22 -15.34
CA ASN A 183 -12.12 15.84 -15.69
C ASN A 183 -11.08 15.31 -16.66
N LEU A 184 -10.56 14.11 -16.39
CA LEU A 184 -9.73 13.39 -17.33
C LEU A 184 -10.63 12.78 -18.42
N THR A 185 -10.69 13.42 -19.58
CA THR A 185 -11.44 12.90 -20.73
C THR A 185 -10.63 11.85 -21.49
N LYS A 186 -11.31 11.04 -22.30
CA LYS A 186 -10.70 10.04 -23.19
C LYS A 186 -9.64 10.68 -24.09
N GLU A 187 -9.98 11.79 -24.73
CA GLU A 187 -9.13 12.51 -25.68
C GLU A 187 -7.88 13.05 -24.99
N SER A 188 -8.05 13.59 -23.79
CA SER A 188 -6.93 14.15 -23.01
C SER A 188 -6.00 13.05 -22.51
N ALA A 189 -6.54 11.94 -21.99
CA ALA A 189 -5.76 10.79 -21.54
C ALA A 189 -4.93 10.18 -22.69
N VAL A 190 -5.55 10.00 -23.86
CA VAL A 190 -4.86 9.53 -25.07
C VAL A 190 -3.74 10.50 -25.47
N ARG A 191 -4.03 11.81 -25.54
CA ARG A 191 -3.04 12.83 -25.89
C ARG A 191 -1.84 12.83 -24.94
N TYR A 192 -2.08 12.70 -23.63
CA TYR A 192 -1.01 12.68 -22.63
C TYR A 192 -0.16 11.41 -22.72
N SER A 193 -0.80 10.26 -22.93
CA SER A 193 -0.10 8.96 -23.00
C SER A 193 0.88 8.81 -24.17
N LYS A 194 0.83 9.71 -25.17
CA LYS A 194 1.79 9.75 -26.28
C LYS A 194 3.22 10.06 -25.84
N ALA A 195 3.39 10.77 -24.72
CA ALA A 195 4.70 11.09 -24.16
C ALA A 195 5.37 9.87 -23.48
N PHE A 196 4.62 8.81 -23.19
CA PHE A 196 5.11 7.63 -22.48
C PHE A 196 5.54 6.56 -23.49
N ASN A 197 6.84 6.55 -23.81
CA ASN A 197 7.44 5.68 -24.82
C ASN A 197 8.13 4.43 -24.24
N GLN A 198 8.32 4.37 -22.92
CA GLN A 198 8.88 3.21 -22.23
C GLN A 198 7.79 2.39 -21.55
N THR A 199 8.11 1.13 -21.26
CA THR A 199 7.21 0.19 -20.60
C THR A 199 7.90 -0.46 -19.40
N SER A 200 7.25 -0.40 -18.25
CA SER A 200 7.61 -1.14 -17.05
C SER A 200 6.77 -2.42 -16.98
N HIS A 201 7.43 -3.55 -16.78
CA HIS A 201 6.80 -4.86 -16.69
C HIS A 201 6.58 -5.21 -15.22
N ILE A 202 5.42 -4.82 -14.69
CA ILE A 202 5.24 -4.78 -13.23
C ILE A 202 5.23 -6.17 -12.58
N ALA A 203 4.87 -7.23 -13.30
CA ALA A 203 4.97 -8.59 -12.77
C ALA A 203 6.27 -9.33 -13.15
N ASN A 204 7.24 -8.66 -13.78
CA ASN A 204 8.57 -9.24 -13.94
C ASN A 204 9.26 -9.20 -12.57
N PRO A 205 9.51 -10.37 -11.94
CA PRO A 205 10.19 -10.38 -10.67
C PRO A 205 11.61 -9.83 -10.87
N ILE A 206 12.03 -8.92 -9.99
CA ILE A 206 13.45 -8.63 -9.86
C ILE A 206 14.06 -9.86 -9.18
N THR A 207 14.48 -10.84 -9.99
CA THR A 207 14.82 -12.23 -9.60
C THR A 207 15.79 -12.35 -8.43
N LYS A 208 16.64 -11.35 -8.20
CA LYS A 208 17.53 -11.26 -7.04
C LYS A 208 16.82 -11.12 -5.68
N TYR A 209 15.53 -10.81 -5.65
CA TYR A 209 14.75 -10.53 -4.42
C TYR A 209 13.61 -11.51 -4.20
N GLN A 210 13.71 -12.71 -4.76
CA GLN A 210 12.84 -13.82 -4.40
C GLN A 210 13.22 -14.34 -3.02
N THR A 211 12.25 -14.37 -2.11
CA THR A 211 12.52 -14.64 -0.68
C THR A 211 11.71 -15.81 -0.16
N ALA A 212 12.32 -16.55 0.76
CA ALA A 212 11.68 -17.65 1.47
C ALA A 212 10.50 -17.16 2.35
N ILE A 213 9.55 -18.05 2.61
CA ILE A 213 8.29 -17.82 3.35
C ILE A 213 8.53 -17.41 4.82
N ASN A 214 9.79 -17.44 5.30
CA ASN A 214 10.14 -17.46 6.71
C ASN A 214 10.46 -16.09 7.35
N GLN A 215 10.34 -14.96 6.64
CA GLN A 215 10.41 -13.66 7.33
C GLN A 215 9.13 -13.47 8.14
N GLN A 216 9.25 -13.25 9.44
CA GLN A 216 8.14 -12.98 10.36
C GLN A 216 8.50 -11.78 11.26
N PRO A 217 7.54 -10.91 11.59
CA PRO A 217 7.75 -9.93 12.64
C PRO A 217 8.04 -10.64 13.98
N GLN A 218 8.85 -9.99 14.82
CA GLN A 218 9.18 -10.50 16.16
C GLN A 218 7.99 -10.39 17.12
N TYR A 219 7.14 -9.39 16.89
CA TYR A 219 6.00 -9.09 17.75
C TYR A 219 4.89 -8.44 16.94
N VAL A 220 3.64 -8.84 17.18
CA VAL A 220 2.45 -8.23 16.59
C VAL A 220 1.35 -8.17 17.65
N ASN A 221 0.73 -7.00 17.77
CA ASN A 221 -0.41 -6.75 18.65
C ASN A 221 -1.44 -5.92 17.91
N THR A 222 -2.66 -6.44 17.77
CA THR A 222 -3.73 -5.82 16.99
C THR A 222 -5.05 -5.87 17.74
N LEU A 223 -5.96 -4.96 17.38
CA LEU A 223 -7.34 -5.03 17.86
C LEU A 223 -7.96 -6.36 17.39
N LYS A 224 -8.45 -7.17 18.33
CA LYS A 224 -8.80 -8.57 18.09
C LYS A 224 -9.87 -8.78 17.00
N ASN A 225 -10.89 -7.92 16.96
CA ASN A 225 -12.03 -8.06 16.03
C ASN A 225 -11.98 -7.00 14.92
N MET A 226 -10.79 -6.48 14.60
CA MET A 226 -10.65 -5.50 13.54
C MET A 226 -11.03 -6.11 12.18
N GLN A 227 -11.88 -5.40 11.44
CA GLN A 227 -12.27 -5.78 10.10
C GLN A 227 -12.58 -4.52 9.29
N ILE A 228 -11.99 -4.41 8.11
CA ILE A 228 -12.34 -3.35 7.15
C ILE A 228 -13.64 -3.79 6.46
N ARG A 229 -14.74 -3.08 6.73
CA ARG A 229 -16.10 -3.39 6.21
C ARG A 229 -16.54 -2.46 5.09
N GLU A 230 -15.94 -1.28 5.01
CA GLU A 230 -16.27 -0.23 4.06
C GLU A 230 -15.02 0.61 3.78
N THR A 231 -14.96 1.23 2.60
CA THR A 231 -13.92 2.20 2.24
C THR A 231 -14.55 3.52 1.85
N GLN A 232 -13.83 4.61 2.09
CA GLN A 232 -14.28 5.96 1.84
C GLN A 232 -14.35 6.24 0.33
N GLY A 233 -15.55 6.54 -0.13
CA GLY A 233 -15.84 6.97 -1.51
C GLY A 233 -15.64 8.47 -1.71
N GLN A 234 -16.50 9.11 -2.49
CA GLN A 234 -16.41 10.56 -2.76
C GLN A 234 -17.18 11.37 -1.70
N ASN A 235 -16.71 11.39 -0.45
CA ASN A 235 -17.34 12.11 0.65
C ASN A 235 -16.31 12.63 1.68
N GLY A 236 -16.71 13.50 2.59
CA GLY A 236 -15.86 14.13 3.62
C GLY A 236 -15.73 13.33 4.93
N TRP A 237 -16.09 12.04 4.94
CA TRP A 237 -16.45 11.34 6.17
C TRP A 237 -15.32 10.51 6.81
N CYS A 238 -14.04 10.80 6.54
CA CYS A 238 -12.89 10.03 7.03
C CYS A 238 -12.96 9.71 8.55
N ALA A 239 -13.43 10.65 9.37
CA ALA A 239 -13.66 10.47 10.79
C ALA A 239 -14.80 9.49 11.11
N GLY A 240 -15.89 9.51 10.34
CA GLY A 240 -16.99 8.55 10.45
C GLY A 240 -16.52 7.12 10.15
N TYR A 241 -15.80 6.91 9.04
CA TYR A 241 -15.19 5.61 8.73
C TYR A 241 -14.25 5.14 9.83
N THR A 242 -13.37 6.02 10.31
CA THR A 242 -12.43 5.74 11.40
C THR A 242 -13.15 5.28 12.67
N MET A 243 -14.19 6.02 13.11
CA MET A 243 -14.95 5.66 14.31
C MET A 243 -15.75 4.36 14.12
N ALA A 244 -16.35 4.14 12.95
CA ALA A 244 -17.07 2.91 12.64
C ALA A 244 -16.17 1.68 12.74
N PHE A 245 -14.97 1.75 12.15
CA PHE A 245 -13.98 0.67 12.26
C PHE A 245 -13.58 0.39 13.71
N LEU A 246 -13.26 1.43 14.47
CA LEU A 246 -12.82 1.27 15.86
C LEU A 246 -13.94 0.73 16.75
N LEU A 247 -15.15 1.30 16.69
CA LEU A 247 -16.29 0.85 17.48
C LEU A 247 -16.70 -0.59 17.13
N ASN A 248 -16.73 -0.94 15.84
CA ASN A 248 -17.00 -2.32 15.42
C ASN A 248 -15.95 -3.30 15.97
N ALA A 249 -14.66 -2.93 15.94
CA ALA A 249 -13.58 -3.76 16.45
C ALA A 249 -13.66 -3.95 17.98
N THR A 250 -13.91 -2.87 18.71
CA THR A 250 -13.86 -2.88 20.18
C THR A 250 -15.14 -3.43 20.80
N TYR A 251 -16.30 -3.30 20.14
CA TYR A 251 -17.54 -3.96 20.52
C TYR A 251 -17.73 -5.36 19.93
N ASN A 252 -16.86 -5.81 19.04
CA ASN A 252 -17.04 -7.05 18.27
C ASN A 252 -18.40 -7.11 17.54
N THR A 253 -18.65 -6.10 16.70
CA THR A 253 -19.92 -5.96 15.96
C THR A 253 -19.68 -5.55 14.51
N GLY A 254 -20.75 -5.53 13.72
CA GLY A 254 -20.79 -4.98 12.36
C GLY A 254 -21.85 -3.89 12.19
N HIS A 255 -22.37 -3.35 13.29
CA HIS A 255 -23.48 -2.41 13.30
C HIS A 255 -23.10 -1.01 12.79
N TYR A 256 -21.89 -0.54 13.10
CA TYR A 256 -21.49 0.83 12.79
C TYR A 256 -21.02 0.96 11.34
N ASN A 257 -21.43 2.03 10.67
CA ASN A 257 -20.89 2.48 9.38
C ASN A 257 -20.80 4.01 9.37
N ALA A 258 -19.98 4.55 8.46
CA ALA A 258 -19.72 5.98 8.37
C ALA A 258 -21.00 6.79 8.16
N GLU A 259 -21.89 6.36 7.27
CA GLU A 259 -23.12 7.09 6.97
C GLU A 259 -24.02 7.25 8.20
N MET A 260 -24.23 6.18 8.97
CA MET A 260 -25.01 6.20 10.21
C MET A 260 -24.43 7.18 11.23
N ILE A 261 -23.11 7.17 11.39
CA ILE A 261 -22.41 8.08 12.31
C ILE A 261 -22.57 9.54 11.86
N MET A 262 -22.33 9.81 10.57
CA MET A 262 -22.48 11.16 10.02
C MET A 262 -23.92 11.65 10.12
N ARG A 263 -24.91 10.78 9.86
CA ARG A 263 -26.34 11.11 9.97
C ARG A 263 -26.75 11.41 11.41
N ALA A 264 -26.22 10.68 12.39
CA ALA A 264 -26.48 10.92 13.81
C ALA A 264 -25.95 12.28 14.29
N LEU A 265 -24.79 12.70 13.77
CA LEU A 265 -24.15 13.97 14.14
C LEU A 265 -24.73 15.17 13.38
N HIS A 266 -25.10 14.98 12.11
CA HIS A 266 -25.61 16.03 11.22
C HIS A 266 -26.99 15.67 10.63
N PRO A 267 -28.04 15.50 11.47
CA PRO A 267 -29.34 15.02 11.01
C PRO A 267 -30.01 15.95 9.99
N ASN A 268 -29.75 17.26 10.10
CA ASN A 268 -30.40 18.30 9.29
C ASN A 268 -29.67 18.62 7.98
N LEU A 269 -28.50 18.02 7.72
CA LEU A 269 -27.78 18.22 6.46
C LEU A 269 -28.33 17.30 5.37
N SER A 270 -28.41 17.80 4.15
CA SER A 270 -28.84 17.03 2.97
C SER A 270 -27.91 17.30 1.77
N GLY A 271 -28.05 16.48 0.73
CA GLY A 271 -27.32 16.62 -0.54
C GLY A 271 -25.81 16.76 -0.35
N GLN A 272 -25.21 17.72 -1.07
CA GLN A 272 -23.76 17.96 -1.02
C GLN A 272 -23.27 18.44 0.36
N ALA A 273 -24.11 19.16 1.11
CA ALA A 273 -23.74 19.61 2.44
C ALA A 273 -23.50 18.41 3.36
N PHE A 274 -24.40 17.42 3.35
CA PHE A 274 -24.19 16.18 4.08
C PHE A 274 -22.98 15.39 3.58
N GLN A 275 -22.84 15.25 2.26
CA GLN A 275 -21.78 14.46 1.64
C GLN A 275 -20.36 14.96 1.94
N PHE A 276 -20.14 16.27 2.08
CA PHE A 276 -18.79 16.86 2.19
C PHE A 276 -18.49 17.54 3.52
N THR A 277 -19.43 17.53 4.47
CA THR A 277 -19.14 17.98 5.84
C THR A 277 -18.31 16.92 6.57
N GLY A 278 -17.16 17.33 7.09
CA GLY A 278 -16.31 16.49 7.94
C GLY A 278 -16.69 16.59 9.42
N LEU A 279 -15.92 15.97 10.31
CA LEU A 279 -16.12 16.05 11.75
C LEU A 279 -14.96 16.77 12.44
N THR A 280 -15.28 17.57 13.45
CA THR A 280 -14.32 18.11 14.40
C THR A 280 -13.93 17.06 15.45
N PRO A 281 -12.75 17.21 16.11
CA PRO A 281 -12.38 16.34 17.23
C PRO A 281 -13.43 16.30 18.35
N GLN A 282 -14.12 17.42 18.62
CA GLN A 282 -15.15 17.50 19.64
C GLN A 282 -16.41 16.70 19.26
N GLU A 283 -16.82 16.70 17.99
CA GLU A 283 -17.92 15.85 17.51
C GLU A 283 -17.55 14.37 17.59
N MET A 284 -16.32 14.02 17.22
CA MET A 284 -15.80 12.66 17.34
C MET A 284 -15.83 12.18 18.80
N MET A 285 -15.43 13.03 19.74
CA MET A 285 -15.46 12.70 21.17
C MET A 285 -16.89 12.58 21.71
N ARG A 286 -17.77 13.53 21.37
CA ARG A 286 -19.19 13.49 21.77
C ARG A 286 -19.89 12.23 21.26
N TYR A 287 -19.61 11.82 20.03
CA TYR A 287 -20.16 10.57 19.49
C TYR A 287 -19.63 9.35 20.25
N GLY A 288 -18.32 9.28 20.51
CA GLY A 288 -17.75 8.21 21.33
C GLY A 288 -18.45 8.10 22.70
N GLN A 289 -18.65 9.22 23.38
CA GLN A 289 -19.35 9.29 24.67
C GLN A 289 -20.80 8.81 24.57
N SER A 290 -21.54 9.19 23.52
CA SER A 290 -22.92 8.73 23.32
C SER A 290 -23.01 7.22 23.05
N GLN A 291 -21.93 6.62 22.56
CA GLN A 291 -21.78 5.17 22.40
C GLN A 291 -21.24 4.47 23.66
N GLY A 292 -21.21 5.13 24.82
CA GLY A 292 -20.74 4.54 26.08
C GLY A 292 -19.22 4.40 26.18
N ARG A 293 -18.44 5.17 25.39
CA ARG A 293 -16.97 5.19 25.45
C ARG A 293 -16.43 6.38 26.24
N ASN A 294 -15.43 6.12 27.08
CA ASN A 294 -14.65 7.19 27.71
C ASN A 294 -13.46 7.58 26.81
N VAL A 295 -13.75 8.44 25.85
CA VAL A 295 -12.78 8.92 24.86
C VAL A 295 -12.00 10.14 25.37
N ASN A 296 -10.72 10.19 25.04
CA ASN A 296 -9.79 11.21 25.51
C ASN A 296 -8.98 11.77 24.34
N TYR A 297 -8.74 13.09 24.36
CA TYR A 297 -7.90 13.76 23.39
C TYR A 297 -6.44 13.72 23.83
N LEU A 298 -5.55 13.38 22.90
CA LEU A 298 -4.11 13.41 23.07
C LEU A 298 -3.53 14.33 22.00
N ASN A 299 -2.95 15.46 22.40
CA ASN A 299 -2.39 16.47 21.48
C ASN A 299 -1.00 16.07 20.93
N ARG A 300 -0.85 14.82 20.49
CA ARG A 300 0.35 14.27 19.84
C ARG A 300 0.05 12.89 19.26
N MET A 301 0.99 12.39 18.48
CA MET A 301 1.12 10.96 18.22
C MET A 301 1.38 10.19 19.54
N PRO A 302 0.67 9.09 19.82
CA PRO A 302 0.98 8.19 20.92
C PRO A 302 2.29 7.45 20.67
N GLN A 303 3.05 7.23 21.72
CA GLN A 303 4.28 6.44 21.69
C GLN A 303 3.95 4.96 21.44
N PHE A 304 4.92 4.19 20.94
CA PHE A 304 4.74 2.76 20.66
C PHE A 304 4.14 1.97 21.84
N ASN A 305 4.66 2.19 23.06
CA ASN A 305 4.18 1.50 24.26
C ASN A 305 2.78 1.96 24.70
N GLU A 306 2.38 3.19 24.36
CA GLU A 306 1.01 3.67 24.64
C GLU A 306 0.01 2.99 23.71
N VAL A 307 0.35 2.88 22.41
CA VAL A 307 -0.43 2.10 21.45
C VAL A 307 -0.55 0.65 21.92
N ASP A 308 0.56 0.03 22.27
CA ASP A 308 0.60 -1.35 22.75
C ASP A 308 -0.34 -1.62 23.93
N ARG A 309 -0.26 -0.76 24.96
CA ARG A 309 -1.10 -0.84 26.14
C ARG A 309 -2.58 -0.64 25.79
N LEU A 310 -2.90 0.37 24.98
CA LEU A 310 -4.28 0.66 24.59
C LEU A 310 -4.89 -0.47 23.75
N THR A 311 -4.13 -1.03 22.81
CA THR A 311 -4.55 -2.17 22.00
C THR A 311 -4.81 -3.41 22.86
N LYS A 312 -3.94 -3.71 23.83
CA LYS A 312 -4.16 -4.81 24.82
C LYS A 312 -5.40 -4.62 25.67
N GLN A 313 -5.76 -3.37 25.97
CA GLN A 313 -6.98 -2.99 26.67
C GLN A 313 -8.20 -2.92 25.76
N ASN A 314 -8.07 -3.29 24.47
CA ASN A 314 -9.11 -3.19 23.46
C ASN A 314 -9.70 -1.77 23.35
N LYS A 315 -8.83 -0.76 23.43
CA LYS A 315 -9.18 0.66 23.26
C LYS A 315 -8.71 1.16 21.90
N GLY A 316 -9.68 1.56 21.07
CA GLY A 316 -9.42 2.10 19.75
C GLY A 316 -8.77 3.49 19.80
N ILE A 317 -7.93 3.79 18.80
CA ILE A 317 -7.26 5.09 18.64
C ILE A 317 -7.57 5.64 17.25
N ALA A 318 -8.26 6.77 17.21
CA ALA A 318 -8.39 7.59 16.02
C ALA A 318 -7.18 8.53 15.92
N LEU A 319 -6.64 8.62 14.71
CA LEU A 319 -5.57 9.52 14.34
C LEU A 319 -6.17 10.78 13.71
N ILE A 320 -5.68 11.95 14.12
CA ILE A 320 -6.04 13.25 13.54
C ILE A 320 -4.80 13.84 12.89
N SER A 321 -4.89 14.12 11.59
CA SER A 321 -3.76 14.58 10.80
C SER A 321 -4.08 15.71 9.85
N SER A 322 -3.04 16.39 9.37
CA SER A 322 -3.12 17.42 8.34
C SER A 322 -2.12 17.13 7.22
N SER A 323 -2.50 17.43 5.98
CA SER A 323 -1.59 17.36 4.81
C SER A 323 -0.29 18.14 5.08
N VAL A 324 0.85 17.56 4.69
CA VAL A 324 2.16 18.25 4.73
C VAL A 324 2.37 19.08 3.47
N GLU A 325 1.92 18.58 2.33
CA GLU A 325 2.03 19.28 1.06
C GLU A 325 1.23 20.59 1.07
N PRO A 326 1.82 21.70 0.59
CA PRO A 326 1.16 23.00 0.59
C PRO A 326 -0.10 22.97 -0.27
N ARG A 327 -1.18 23.54 0.26
CA ARG A 327 -2.47 23.67 -0.41
C ARG A 327 -3.02 25.08 -0.23
N ASN A 328 -2.46 26.10 -0.86
CA ASN A 328 -3.04 27.45 -0.93
C ASN A 328 -3.76 27.94 0.36
N GLY A 329 -3.18 27.70 1.55
CA GLY A 329 -3.77 28.09 2.84
C GLY A 329 -4.85 27.15 3.46
N ILE A 330 -5.21 26.02 2.86
CA ILE A 330 -6.19 25.06 3.37
C ILE A 330 -5.48 23.82 3.94
N HIS A 331 -5.50 23.64 5.25
CA HIS A 331 -5.10 22.38 5.88
C HIS A 331 -6.19 21.33 5.66
N ALA A 332 -6.03 20.46 4.66
CA ALA A 332 -6.89 19.30 4.51
C ALA A 332 -6.64 18.33 5.69
N GLY A 333 -7.58 18.30 6.63
CA GLY A 333 -7.61 17.34 7.72
C GLY A 333 -7.96 15.95 7.20
N HIS A 334 -7.36 14.91 7.77
CA HIS A 334 -7.70 13.52 7.48
C HIS A 334 -7.62 12.67 8.75
N ALA A 335 -8.60 11.79 8.93
CA ALA A 335 -8.66 10.86 10.05
C ALA A 335 -8.41 9.44 9.57
N MET A 336 -7.65 8.70 10.38
CA MET A 336 -7.29 7.28 10.14
C MET A 336 -7.43 6.49 11.45
N ALA A 337 -7.48 5.16 11.38
CA ALA A 337 -7.58 4.31 12.57
C ALA A 337 -6.25 3.61 12.87
N VAL A 338 -5.88 3.53 14.14
CA VAL A 338 -4.79 2.63 14.57
C VAL A 338 -5.37 1.23 14.75
N ALA A 339 -4.79 0.26 14.05
CA ALA A 339 -5.14 -1.14 14.12
C ALA A 339 -4.30 -1.92 15.15
N GLY A 340 -3.12 -1.39 15.51
CA GLY A 340 -2.20 -2.03 16.46
C GLY A 340 -0.75 -1.57 16.29
N ASN A 341 0.18 -2.38 16.77
CA ASN A 341 1.62 -2.15 16.72
C ASN A 341 2.40 -3.46 16.55
N ALA A 342 3.63 -3.34 16.06
CA ALA A 342 4.50 -4.50 15.81
C ALA A 342 5.99 -4.16 15.92
N VAL A 343 6.79 -5.18 16.16
CA VAL A 343 8.25 -5.13 16.03
C VAL A 343 8.64 -6.01 14.85
N LEU A 344 9.22 -5.40 13.83
CA LEU A 344 9.71 -6.09 12.63
C LEU A 344 10.96 -6.93 12.96
N ASN A 345 11.30 -7.87 12.08
CA ASN A 345 12.51 -8.71 12.21
C ASN A 345 13.83 -7.94 12.30
N ASN A 346 13.86 -6.71 11.77
CA ASN A 346 14.98 -5.79 11.83
C ASN A 346 14.98 -4.89 13.09
N ASN A 347 14.20 -5.24 14.12
CA ASN A 347 13.97 -4.47 15.36
C ASN A 347 13.25 -3.13 15.17
N GLN A 348 12.76 -2.81 13.97
CA GLN A 348 12.01 -1.58 13.74
C GLN A 348 10.63 -1.68 14.40
N ARG A 349 10.30 -0.67 15.21
CA ARG A 349 8.97 -0.50 15.81
C ARG A 349 8.05 0.21 14.83
N VAL A 350 6.88 -0.37 14.60
CA VAL A 350 5.88 0.18 13.68
C VAL A 350 4.48 0.17 14.30
N ILE A 351 3.66 1.11 13.85
CA ILE A 351 2.23 1.19 14.14
C ILE A 351 1.47 0.75 12.88
N LEU A 352 0.47 -0.10 13.06
CA LEU A 352 -0.45 -0.51 11.99
C LEU A 352 -1.57 0.52 11.89
N ILE A 353 -1.78 1.07 10.71
CA ILE A 353 -2.78 2.10 10.44
C ILE A 353 -3.73 1.60 9.35
N TRP A 354 -5.02 1.83 9.54
CA TRP A 354 -6.01 1.77 8.47
C TRP A 354 -6.36 3.17 8.00
N ASN A 355 -6.06 3.45 6.73
CA ASN A 355 -6.52 4.64 6.04
C ASN A 355 -7.87 4.34 5.40
N PRO A 356 -8.95 5.11 5.65
CA PRO A 356 -10.28 4.86 5.09
C PRO A 356 -10.33 4.72 3.57
N TRP A 357 -9.37 5.24 2.82
CA TRP A 357 -9.28 5.07 1.36
C TRP A 357 -8.90 3.66 0.93
N ASP A 358 -8.23 2.91 1.81
CA ASP A 358 -7.55 1.66 1.48
C ASP A 358 -8.35 0.44 1.96
N ASN A 359 -8.36 -0.62 1.15
CA ASN A 359 -8.92 -1.92 1.51
C ASN A 359 -7.87 -2.83 2.18
N GLY A 360 -7.10 -2.27 3.11
CA GLY A 360 -6.10 -2.98 3.90
C GLY A 360 -5.30 -2.04 4.79
N LEU A 361 -4.47 -2.64 5.64
CA LEU A 361 -3.62 -1.89 6.55
C LEU A 361 -2.36 -1.36 5.84
N THR A 362 -1.78 -0.33 6.43
CA THR A 362 -0.41 0.12 6.18
C THR A 362 0.40 0.11 7.48
N THR A 363 1.69 0.33 7.35
CA THR A 363 2.66 0.33 8.43
C THR A 363 3.34 1.69 8.50
N GLN A 364 3.40 2.25 9.70
CA GLN A 364 4.02 3.54 10.00
C GLN A 364 5.18 3.34 10.97
N SER A 365 6.34 3.95 10.73
CA SER A 365 7.41 3.97 11.73
C SER A 365 6.92 4.66 13.01
N ALA A 366 7.12 4.01 14.16
CA ALA A 366 6.70 4.57 15.44
C ALA A 366 7.48 5.85 15.84
N ASP A 367 8.63 6.11 15.19
CA ASP A 367 9.50 7.27 15.45
C ASP A 367 9.22 8.46 14.52
N SER A 368 8.22 8.35 13.65
CA SER A 368 7.84 9.39 12.70
C SER A 368 6.36 9.75 12.85
N ASN A 369 6.09 11.04 13.03
CA ASN A 369 4.73 11.59 12.97
C ASN A 369 4.32 12.03 11.56
N VAL A 370 5.15 11.78 10.54
CA VAL A 370 4.79 12.01 9.14
C VAL A 370 4.45 10.66 8.51
N ILE A 371 3.22 10.54 8.03
CA ILE A 371 2.64 9.31 7.49
C ILE A 371 2.60 9.43 5.97
N PRO A 372 3.43 8.67 5.24
CA PRO A 372 3.20 8.47 3.82
C PRO A 372 1.92 7.64 3.65
N VAL A 373 0.97 8.14 2.88
CA VAL A 373 -0.26 7.40 2.57
C VAL A 373 -0.18 6.77 1.17
N SER A 374 -1.17 5.96 0.82
CA SER A 374 -1.17 5.14 -0.39
C SER A 374 -1.00 5.94 -1.69
N ASP A 375 -1.53 7.16 -1.72
CA ASP A 375 -1.42 8.09 -2.85
C ASP A 375 -0.02 8.76 -2.97
N GLY A 376 0.87 8.52 -2.01
CA GLY A 376 2.22 9.07 -1.95
C GLY A 376 2.32 10.50 -1.41
N THR A 377 1.21 11.10 -0.97
CA THR A 377 1.23 12.31 -0.14
C THR A 377 1.52 11.99 1.32
N HIS A 378 1.72 13.03 2.12
CA HIS A 378 2.10 12.91 3.51
C HIS A 378 1.12 13.63 4.43
N PHE A 379 0.79 12.97 5.53
CA PHE A 379 -0.03 13.53 6.59
C PHE A 379 0.77 13.60 7.88
N ARG A 380 0.79 14.76 8.52
CA ARG A 380 1.37 14.93 9.84
C ARG A 380 0.34 14.50 10.89
N TRP A 381 0.67 13.47 11.67
CA TRP A 381 -0.09 13.04 12.83
C TRP A 381 0.06 14.07 13.95
N ASN A 382 -0.95 14.93 14.06
CA ASN A 382 -0.93 16.05 15.00
C ASN A 382 -1.50 15.64 16.36
N ALA A 383 -2.57 14.84 16.36
CA ALA A 383 -3.27 14.45 17.58
C ALA A 383 -3.94 13.09 17.44
N SER A 384 -4.47 12.58 18.55
CA SER A 384 -5.23 11.35 18.63
C SER A 384 -6.44 11.50 19.53
N ILE A 385 -7.48 10.73 19.24
CA ILE A 385 -8.56 10.46 20.19
C ILE A 385 -8.51 8.96 20.50
N TYR A 386 -8.34 8.60 21.76
CA TYR A 386 -8.26 7.21 22.18
C TYR A 386 -9.38 6.84 23.15
N GLY A 387 -9.72 5.55 23.22
CA GLY A 387 -10.78 5.02 24.09
C GLY A 387 -12.06 4.64 23.37
N TYR A 388 -12.06 4.61 22.03
CA TYR A 388 -13.13 4.02 21.22
C TYR A 388 -13.28 2.53 21.45
#